data_AF-F6D408-F1
#
_entry.id   AF-F6D408-F1
#
_cell.length_a   1.000
_cell.length_b   1.000
_cell.length_c   1.000
_cell.angle_alpha   90.00
_cell.angle_beta   90.00
_cell.angle_gamma   90.00
#
_symmetry.space_group_name_H-M   'P 1'
#
loop_
_entity.id
_entity.type
_entity.pdbx_description
1 polymer ?
#
loop_
_entity_poly.entity_id
_entity_poly.type
_entity_poly.pdbx_seq_one_letter_code
_entity_poly.pdbx_strand_id
1 'polypeptide(L)'
;MVYIGPLVLGFIIGFILGTRIKQNPDSKLKFGASVFVVLIIVALLMAYQLGPFPYYTDSKLANGLLAALAGIIVGKLTFGR
;
A
#
# COMPACT_ATOMS: atom_id res chain seq x y z
N MET A 1 11.62 -16.69 -8.37
CA MET A 1 12.52 -15.54 -8.18
C MET A 1 11.73 -14.39 -7.57
N VAL A 2 12.39 -13.48 -6.84
CA VAL A 2 11.72 -12.27 -6.31
C VAL A 2 11.95 -11.13 -7.31
N TYR A 3 10.89 -10.64 -7.93
CA TYR A 3 10.97 -9.53 -8.87
C TYR A 3 11.09 -8.20 -8.11
N ILE A 4 12.30 -7.63 -8.13
CA ILE A 4 12.64 -6.40 -7.39
C ILE A 4 11.94 -5.17 -8.00
N GLY A 5 11.77 -5.10 -9.31
CA GLY A 5 11.15 -3.95 -10.00
C GLY A 5 9.78 -3.57 -9.44
N PRO A 6 8.78 -4.49 -9.43
CA PRO A 6 7.48 -4.24 -8.84
C PRO A 6 7.52 -3.86 -7.36
N LEU A 7 8.44 -4.44 -6.58
CA LEU A 7 8.60 -4.12 -5.15
C LEU A 7 9.08 -2.67 -4.96
N VAL A 8 10.14 -2.27 -5.65
CA VAL A 8 10.72 -0.94 -5.51
C VAL A 8 9.75 0.13 -6.02
N LEU A 9 9.18 -0.06 -7.22
CA LEU A 9 8.23 0.89 -7.79
C LEU A 9 6.95 0.99 -6.96
N GLY A 10 6.41 -0.16 -6.53
CA GLY A 10 5.26 -0.20 -5.64
C GLY A 10 5.53 0.59 -4.37
N PHE A 11 6.64 0.32 -3.70
CA PHE A 11 7.03 1.02 -2.48
C PHE A 11 7.18 2.53 -2.68
N ILE A 12 7.88 2.99 -3.72
CA ILE A 12 8.08 4.43 -3.97
C ILE A 12 6.75 5.14 -4.18
N ILE A 13 5.88 4.60 -5.04
CA ILE A 13 4.56 5.18 -5.33
C ILE A 13 3.72 5.22 -4.05
N GLY A 14 3.66 4.09 -3.35
CA GLY A 14 2.95 3.99 -2.08
C GLY A 14 3.47 4.98 -1.05
N PHE A 15 4.79 5.12 -0.93
CA PHE A 15 5.43 6.04 0.00
C PHE A 15 5.06 7.49 -0.29
N ILE A 16 5.16 7.91 -1.55
CA ILE A 16 4.75 9.27 -1.96
C ILE A 16 3.28 9.50 -1.60
N LEU A 17 2.38 8.56 -1.90
CA LEU A 17 0.95 8.67 -1.54
C LEU A 17 0.77 8.76 -0.01
N GLY A 18 1.46 7.92 0.75
CA GLY A 18 1.44 7.92 2.21
C GLY A 18 1.79 9.26 2.81
N THR A 19 2.82 9.94 2.27
CA THR A 19 3.21 11.29 2.75
C THR A 19 2.14 12.36 2.55
N ARG A 20 1.16 12.11 1.65
CA ARG A 20 0.06 13.04 1.37
C ARG A 20 -1.20 12.77 2.18
N ILE A 21 -1.28 11.63 2.90
CA ILE A 21 -2.42 11.33 3.76
C ILE A 21 -2.29 12.13 5.06
N LYS A 22 -2.98 13.27 5.12
CA LYS A 22 -3.05 14.15 6.29
C LYS A 22 -4.42 14.11 6.92
N GLN A 23 -4.48 14.27 8.23
CA GLN A 23 -5.74 14.51 8.91
C GLN A 23 -6.16 15.96 8.67
N ASN A 24 -7.30 16.14 7.99
CA ASN A 24 -7.87 17.47 7.83
C ASN A 24 -8.87 17.69 8.98
N PRO A 25 -8.63 18.63 9.91
CA PRO A 25 -9.53 18.90 11.03
C PRO A 25 -10.91 19.41 10.59
N ASP A 26 -11.02 20.06 9.42
CA ASP A 26 -12.29 20.49 8.83
C ASP A 26 -13.01 19.34 8.12
N SER A 27 -12.28 18.27 7.80
CA SER A 27 -12.88 17.06 7.25
C SER A 27 -13.44 16.20 8.39
N LYS A 28 -14.75 15.93 8.34
CA LYS A 28 -15.39 14.95 9.24
C LYS A 28 -14.87 13.52 9.04
N LEU A 29 -14.00 13.28 8.05
CA LEU A 29 -13.38 11.99 7.77
C LEU A 29 -12.20 11.73 8.71
N LYS A 30 -12.42 10.87 9.70
CA LYS A 30 -11.37 10.41 10.62
C LYS A 30 -10.59 9.26 9.99
N PHE A 31 -9.41 9.55 9.45
CA PHE A 31 -8.43 8.52 9.04
C PHE A 31 -7.71 7.94 10.27
N GLY A 32 -8.49 7.30 11.15
CA GLY A 32 -8.02 6.62 12.36
C GLY A 32 -7.42 5.25 12.05
N ALA A 33 -6.83 4.61 13.07
CA ALA A 33 -6.18 3.30 12.94
C ALA A 33 -7.09 2.22 12.33
N SER A 34 -8.39 2.24 12.65
CA SER A 34 -9.39 1.32 12.10
C SER A 34 -9.48 1.35 10.57
N VAL A 35 -9.36 2.54 9.96
CA VAL A 35 -9.38 2.68 8.50
C VAL A 35 -8.16 2.01 7.87
N PHE A 36 -6.98 2.12 8.50
CA PHE A 36 -5.76 1.45 8.02
C PHE A 36 -5.85 -0.07 8.15
N VAL A 37 -6.48 -0.57 9.21
CA VAL A 37 -6.73 -2.01 9.36
C VAL A 37 -7.60 -2.54 8.23
N VAL A 38 -8.71 -1.85 7.92
CA VAL A 38 -9.59 -2.22 6.79
C VAL A 38 -8.82 -2.15 5.47
N LEU A 39 -8.02 -1.11 5.27
CA LEU A 39 -7.22 -0.93 4.04
C LEU A 39 -6.20 -2.06 3.87
N ILE A 40 -5.53 -2.50 4.94
CA ILE A 40 -4.61 -3.64 4.91
C ILE A 40 -5.33 -4.93 4.51
N ILE A 41 -6.50 -5.21 5.10
CA ILE A 41 -7.28 -6.41 4.78
C ILE A 41 -7.68 -6.41 3.31
N VAL A 42 -8.25 -5.31 2.83
CA VAL A 42 -8.69 -5.18 1.43
C VAL A 42 -7.49 -5.31 0.48
N ALA A 43 -6.36 -4.66 0.79
CA ALA A 43 -5.16 -4.74 -0.04
C ALA A 43 -4.58 -6.17 -0.10
N LEU A 44 -4.64 -6.94 0.98
CA LEU A 44 -4.23 -8.35 0.99
C LEU A 44 -5.15 -9.23 0.12
N LEU A 45 -6.46 -9.05 0.24
CA LEU A 45 -7.44 -9.76 -0.60
C LEU A 45 -7.23 -9.44 -2.07
N MET A 46 -7.04 -8.15 -2.40
CA MET A 46 -6.76 -7.71 -3.76
C MET A 46 -5.41 -8.24 -4.25
N ALA A 47 -4.37 -8.24 -3.41
CA ALA A 47 -3.07 -8.78 -3.80
C ALA A 47 -3.16 -10.27 -4.15
N TYR A 48 -3.99 -11.03 -3.43
CA TYR A 48 -4.24 -12.44 -3.73
C TYR A 48 -5.05 -12.63 -5.00
N GLN A 49 -6.12 -11.85 -5.19
CA GLN A 49 -7.00 -12.00 -6.34
C GLN A 49 -6.36 -11.51 -7.64
N LEU A 50 -5.59 -10.44 -7.58
CA LEU A 50 -4.80 -9.96 -8.72
C LEU A 50 -3.63 -10.90 -9.01
N GLY A 51 -3.06 -11.49 -7.96
CA GLY A 51 -1.83 -12.24 -8.06
C GLY A 51 -0.72 -11.44 -8.76
N PRO A 52 0.26 -12.11 -9.33
CA PRO A 52 1.39 -11.50 -10.03
C PRO A 52 1.06 -10.99 -11.46
N PHE A 53 -0.22 -10.74 -11.78
CA PHE A 53 -0.70 -10.35 -13.10
C PHE A 53 0.09 -9.13 -13.67
N PRO A 54 0.38 -9.08 -14.99
CA PRO A 54 0.05 -10.07 -16.03
C PRO A 54 1.13 -11.14 -16.26
N TYR A 55 2.37 -10.92 -15.80
CA TYR A 55 3.54 -11.59 -16.38
C TYR A 55 4.36 -12.45 -15.41
N TYR A 56 4.21 -12.28 -14.10
CA TYR A 56 5.03 -13.01 -13.13
C TYR A 56 4.26 -14.26 -12.66
N THR A 57 4.94 -15.37 -12.36
CA THR A 57 4.30 -16.62 -11.91
C THR A 57 4.84 -17.12 -10.57
N ASP A 58 5.83 -16.42 -10.02
CA ASP A 58 6.64 -16.88 -8.89
C ASP A 58 6.01 -16.62 -7.51
N SER A 59 4.94 -15.82 -7.44
CA SER A 59 4.26 -15.44 -6.20
C SER A 59 2.76 -15.58 -6.37
N LYS A 60 2.03 -16.01 -5.33
CA LYS A 60 0.56 -15.98 -5.32
C LYS A 60 -0.01 -14.58 -5.04
N LEU A 61 0.84 -13.66 -4.60
CA LEU A 61 0.43 -12.31 -4.21
C LEU A 61 1.05 -11.29 -5.16
N ALA A 62 0.30 -10.21 -5.43
CA ALA A 62 0.77 -9.04 -6.14
C ALA A 62 1.82 -8.30 -5.29
N ASN A 63 3.09 -8.73 -5.38
CA ASN A 63 4.18 -8.19 -4.56
C ASN A 63 4.32 -6.66 -4.67
N GLY A 64 4.07 -6.08 -5.85
CA GLY A 64 4.09 -4.63 -6.03
C GLY A 64 2.98 -3.90 -5.26
N LEU A 65 1.78 -4.50 -5.17
CA LEU A 65 0.69 -3.93 -4.38
C LEU A 65 0.99 -3.98 -2.88
N LEU A 66 1.58 -5.09 -2.41
CA LEU A 66 2.02 -5.22 -1.02
C LEU A 66 3.12 -4.22 -0.67
N ALA A 67 4.08 -4.03 -1.57
CA ALA A 67 5.11 -3.02 -1.40
C ALA A 67 4.54 -1.61 -1.39
N ALA A 68 3.53 -1.32 -2.22
CA ALA A 68 2.83 -0.04 -2.19
C ALA A 68 2.08 0.18 -0.87
N LEU A 69 1.40 -0.83 -0.34
CA LEU A 69 0.76 -0.76 0.97
C LEU A 69 1.78 -0.44 2.07
N ALA A 70 2.93 -1.13 2.08
CA ALA A 70 4.02 -0.86 3.01
C ALA A 70 4.54 0.59 2.86
N GLY A 71 4.74 1.04 1.63
CA GLY A 71 5.11 2.42 1.31
C GLY A 71 4.12 3.42 1.90
N ILE A 72 2.81 3.22 1.69
CA ILE A 72 1.76 4.12 2.22
C ILE A 72 1.86 4.24 3.74
N ILE A 73 1.99 3.12 4.43
CA ILE A 73 2.09 3.08 5.90
C ILE A 73 3.35 3.84 6.36
N VAL A 74 4.51 3.53 5.78
CA VAL A 74 5.79 4.16 6.13
C VAL A 74 5.75 5.65 5.83
N GLY A 75 5.27 6.05 4.65
CA GLY A 75 5.16 7.45 4.23
C GLY A 75 4.25 8.26 5.13
N LYS A 76 3.10 7.69 5.52
CA LYS A 76 2.19 8.34 6.47
C LYS A 76 2.79 8.45 7.87
N LEU A 77 3.42 7.39 8.39
CA LEU A 77 4.05 7.44 9.72
C LEU A 77 5.20 8.43 9.78
N THR A 78 5.93 8.60 8.67
CA THR A 78 7.09 9.49 8.60
C THR A 78 6.71 10.95 8.37
N PHE A 79 5.73 11.23 7.50
CA PHE A 79 5.42 12.58 7.02
C PHE A 79 3.95 13.02 7.17
N GLY A 80 3.04 12.12 7.51
CA GLY A 80 1.59 12.37 7.63
C GLY A 80 1.16 13.04 8.93
N ARG A 81 2.06 13.82 9.54
CA ARG A 81 1.76 14.71 10.66
C ARG A 81 0.86 15.85 10.22
#